data_AF-A0A1B9GAA6-F1
#
_entry.id   AF-A0A1B9GAA6-F1
#
_cell.length_a   1.000
_cell.length_b   1.000
_cell.length_c   1.000
_cell.angle_alpha   90.00
_cell.angle_beta   90.00
_cell.angle_gamma   90.00
#
_symmetry.space_group_name_H-M   'P 1'
#
loop_
_entity.id
_entity.type
_entity.pdbx_description
1 polymer ?
#
loop_
_entity_poly.entity_id
_entity_poly.type
_entity_poly.pdbx_seq_one_letter_code
_entity_poly.pdbx_strand_id
1 'polypeptide(L)'
;MKRSPPSYTSSTSSSDIDTDSDFSPCFEFEQEQDTKPIVSSPPTSARSTPKKPKTNNQKSPSTSPKKPRIKSEPNTNGVWDGEKRALFIDEIIALGYRHANLDELASKLGMNKRQLVDQLVPNKSNLRKKMVMAAKSM
;
A
#
# COMPACT_ATOMS: atom_id res chain seq x y z
N MET A 1 6.56 -36.23 56.74
CA MET A 1 6.34 -34.90 57.36
C MET A 1 5.72 -33.99 56.31
N LYS A 2 4.54 -33.44 56.59
CA LYS A 2 3.76 -32.56 55.68
C LYS A 2 4.26 -31.12 55.81
N ARG A 3 4.38 -30.37 54.71
CA ARG A 3 4.49 -28.90 54.73
C ARG A 3 3.57 -28.31 53.67
N SER A 4 2.51 -27.64 54.15
CA SER A 4 1.61 -26.83 53.33
C SER A 4 2.30 -25.55 52.85
N PRO A 5 1.93 -25.00 51.69
CA PRO A 5 2.39 -23.67 51.27
C PRO A 5 1.61 -22.56 52.00
N PRO A 6 2.25 -21.39 52.25
CA PRO A 6 1.58 -20.22 52.82
C PRO A 6 0.74 -19.47 51.79
N SER A 7 -0.47 -19.08 52.20
CA SER A 7 -1.36 -18.16 51.49
C SER A 7 -0.90 -16.72 51.76
N TYR A 8 -0.58 -15.96 50.72
CA TYR A 8 -0.40 -14.51 50.81
C TYR A 8 -1.54 -13.80 50.10
N THR A 9 -2.44 -13.21 50.88
CA THR A 9 -3.33 -12.13 50.45
C THR A 9 -2.62 -10.81 50.71
N SER A 10 -2.54 -9.91 49.73
CA SER A 10 -2.23 -8.50 49.99
C SER A 10 -2.93 -7.63 48.94
N SER A 11 -3.89 -6.88 49.47
CA SER A 11 -4.56 -5.73 48.85
C SER A 11 -3.65 -4.49 48.87
N THR A 12 -4.19 -3.36 48.39
CA THR A 12 -3.61 -2.00 48.29
C THR A 12 -2.82 -1.80 46.98
N SER A 13 -3.00 -0.73 46.21
CA SER A 13 -3.26 0.67 46.58
C SER A 13 -4.06 1.37 45.48
N SER A 14 -4.98 2.25 45.87
CA SER A 14 -5.46 3.32 45.00
C SER A 14 -4.32 4.32 44.77
N SER A 15 -4.28 4.90 43.59
CA SER A 15 -3.53 6.11 43.33
C SER A 15 -4.41 6.98 42.45
N ASP A 16 -5.11 7.88 43.14
CA ASP A 16 -5.66 9.12 42.61
C ASP A 16 -4.56 9.86 41.85
N ILE A 17 -4.84 10.23 40.61
CA ILE A 17 -4.00 11.15 39.85
C ILE A 17 -4.88 12.33 39.46
N ASP A 18 -4.86 13.35 40.33
CA ASP A 18 -5.17 14.71 39.94
C ASP A 18 -4.01 15.19 39.05
N THR A 19 -4.32 15.53 37.81
CA THR A 19 -3.39 16.29 36.97
C THR A 19 -4.21 17.30 36.18
N ASP A 20 -4.59 18.36 36.87
CA ASP A 20 -4.80 19.68 36.29
C ASP A 20 -3.60 20.03 35.41
N SER A 21 -3.82 20.10 34.11
CA SER A 21 -2.96 20.80 33.18
C SER A 21 -3.81 21.26 32.01
N ASP A 22 -4.52 22.35 32.29
CA ASP A 22 -4.93 23.34 31.30
C ASP A 22 -3.72 23.73 30.43
N PHE A 23 -3.64 23.13 29.26
CA PHE A 23 -2.81 23.66 28.19
C PHE A 23 -3.59 23.59 26.89
N SER A 24 -4.39 24.63 26.67
CA SER A 24 -4.95 25.00 25.36
C SER A 24 -3.85 25.65 24.53
N PRO A 25 -3.37 25.06 23.42
CA PRO A 25 -2.73 25.82 22.37
C PRO A 25 -3.84 26.34 21.44
N CYS A 26 -4.18 27.61 21.62
CA CYS A 26 -4.83 28.42 20.61
C CYS A 26 -3.89 28.50 19.40
N PHE A 27 -4.21 27.80 18.30
CA PHE A 27 -3.55 28.04 17.02
C PHE A 27 -4.54 28.77 16.13
N GLU A 28 -4.33 30.09 16.12
CA GLU A 28 -5.06 31.09 15.39
C GLU A 28 -4.77 31.00 13.88
N PHE A 29 -5.80 31.39 13.15
CA PHE A 29 -6.07 31.22 11.75
C PHE A 29 -5.36 32.29 10.90
N GLU A 30 -5.36 32.08 9.58
CA GLU A 30 -5.09 33.05 8.49
C GLU A 30 -3.64 33.31 8.05
N GLN A 31 -3.33 32.78 6.86
CA GLN A 31 -2.98 33.69 5.75
C GLN A 31 -3.44 33.11 4.41
N GLU A 32 -4.58 33.61 3.92
CA GLU A 32 -4.83 33.69 2.48
C GLU A 32 -3.77 34.58 1.84
N GLN A 33 -3.13 34.12 0.76
CA GLN A 33 -2.88 34.98 -0.40
C GLN A 33 -3.02 34.18 -1.70
N ASP A 34 -4.14 34.47 -2.36
CA ASP A 34 -4.43 34.34 -3.76
C ASP A 34 -3.35 35.04 -4.62
N THR A 35 -2.60 34.29 -5.42
CA THR A 35 -2.02 34.82 -6.67
C THR A 35 -2.19 33.82 -7.82
N LYS A 36 -2.83 34.35 -8.85
CA LYS A 36 -3.29 33.80 -10.13
C LYS A 36 -2.19 33.20 -11.03
N PRO A 37 -2.57 32.44 -12.07
CA PRO A 37 -1.67 31.59 -12.87
C PRO A 37 -1.02 32.35 -14.04
N ILE A 38 0.25 32.04 -14.32
CA ILE A 38 0.99 32.44 -15.54
C ILE A 38 1.59 31.16 -16.14
N VAL A 39 0.93 30.57 -17.14
CA VAL A 39 1.29 30.63 -18.57
C VAL A 39 2.76 30.26 -18.85
N SER A 40 2.99 29.08 -19.44
CA SER A 40 3.46 28.94 -20.83
C SER A 40 3.88 27.51 -21.14
N SER A 41 3.21 26.92 -22.13
CA SER A 41 3.51 25.62 -22.76
C SER A 41 4.75 25.74 -23.70
N PRO A 42 5.25 24.63 -24.28
CA PRO A 42 6.68 24.35 -24.46
C PRO A 42 7.29 24.88 -25.77
N PRO A 43 8.62 25.08 -25.84
CA PRO A 43 9.33 25.09 -27.11
C PRO A 43 9.58 23.65 -27.60
N THR A 44 8.95 23.38 -28.74
CA THR A 44 9.28 22.36 -29.73
C THR A 44 10.79 22.25 -29.98
N SER A 45 11.34 21.04 -29.85
CA SER A 45 12.57 20.69 -30.57
C SER A 45 12.32 19.47 -31.43
N ALA A 46 12.33 19.74 -32.73
CA ALA A 46 12.17 18.79 -33.81
C ALA A 46 13.46 17.98 -34.04
N ARG A 47 13.30 16.89 -34.81
CA ARG A 47 14.32 16.26 -35.67
C ARG A 47 15.30 15.34 -34.89
N SER A 48 15.49 14.07 -35.24
CA SER A 48 15.59 13.49 -36.59
C SER A 48 15.37 11.97 -36.54
N THR A 49 14.63 11.46 -37.52
CA THR A 49 14.51 10.04 -37.83
C THR A 49 15.62 9.61 -38.80
N PRO A 50 16.37 8.53 -38.52
CA PRO A 50 17.22 7.90 -39.52
C PRO A 50 16.39 7.03 -40.48
N LYS A 51 16.76 7.15 -41.75
CA LYS A 51 16.12 6.63 -42.96
C LYS A 51 16.04 5.10 -43.00
N LYS A 52 14.90 4.59 -43.50
CA LYS A 52 14.73 3.23 -44.04
C LYS A 52 15.69 2.98 -45.21
N PRO A 53 16.36 1.82 -45.28
CA PRO A 53 16.81 1.24 -46.53
C PRO A 53 15.67 0.44 -47.19
N LYS A 54 15.46 0.69 -48.49
CA LYS A 54 14.64 -0.13 -49.41
C LYS A 54 15.47 -1.33 -49.88
N THR A 55 14.94 -2.53 -49.73
CA THR A 55 15.37 -3.75 -50.43
C THR A 55 14.17 -4.69 -50.42
N ASN A 56 13.41 -4.81 -51.50
CA ASN A 56 13.61 -5.54 -52.75
C ASN A 56 12.59 -6.69 -52.77
N ASN A 57 11.67 -6.61 -53.74
CA ASN A 57 10.63 -7.58 -54.02
C ASN A 57 11.27 -8.91 -54.43
N GLN A 58 11.12 -9.95 -53.61
CA GLN A 58 11.16 -11.33 -54.10
C GLN A 58 9.86 -12.02 -53.70
N LYS A 59 9.02 -12.27 -54.70
CA LYS A 59 7.88 -13.19 -54.64
C LYS A 59 8.43 -14.61 -54.49
N SER A 60 8.02 -15.29 -53.44
CA SER A 60 8.09 -16.76 -53.34
C SER A 60 6.78 -17.29 -52.75
N PRO A 61 6.41 -18.55 -53.03
CA PRO A 61 5.01 -18.94 -53.17
C PRO A 61 4.32 -19.24 -51.84
N SER A 62 3.02 -18.91 -51.85
CA SER A 62 1.90 -19.54 -51.14
C SER A 62 2.26 -20.71 -50.22
N THR A 63 2.12 -20.48 -48.93
CA THR A 63 1.61 -21.48 -47.98
C THR A 63 1.04 -20.71 -46.81
N SER A 64 -0.27 -20.44 -46.87
CA SER A 64 -1.02 -19.86 -45.74
C SER A 64 -0.85 -20.79 -44.53
N PRO A 65 -0.20 -20.36 -43.43
CA PRO A 65 -0.21 -21.13 -42.21
C PRO A 65 -1.66 -21.13 -41.72
N LYS A 66 -2.30 -22.30 -41.69
CA LYS A 66 -3.57 -22.46 -40.98
C LYS A 66 -3.36 -21.90 -39.58
N LYS A 67 -4.00 -20.76 -39.27
CA LYS A 67 -4.04 -20.22 -37.90
C LYS A 67 -4.40 -21.40 -36.99
N PRO A 68 -3.53 -21.81 -36.04
CA PRO A 68 -3.96 -22.77 -35.06
C PRO A 68 -5.18 -22.16 -34.39
N ARG A 69 -6.31 -22.87 -34.45
CA ARG A 69 -7.49 -22.56 -33.67
C ARG A 69 -7.03 -22.66 -32.23
N ILE A 70 -6.63 -21.53 -31.64
CA ILE A 70 -6.36 -21.41 -30.22
C ILE A 70 -7.65 -21.88 -29.59
N LYS A 71 -7.61 -23.12 -29.07
CA LYS A 71 -8.67 -23.60 -28.19
C LYS A 71 -8.72 -22.54 -27.11
N SER A 72 -9.84 -21.82 -27.06
CA SER A 72 -10.16 -20.95 -25.93
C SER A 72 -9.81 -21.74 -24.70
N GLU A 73 -8.78 -21.31 -23.97
CA GLU A 73 -8.44 -21.96 -22.73
C GLU A 73 -9.72 -22.03 -21.92
N PRO A 74 -10.01 -23.16 -21.27
CA PRO A 74 -11.15 -23.23 -20.37
C PRO A 74 -11.10 -21.99 -19.48
N ASN A 75 -12.26 -21.41 -19.18
CA ASN A 75 -12.41 -20.38 -18.15
C ASN A 75 -11.96 -20.98 -16.80
N THR A 76 -10.66 -21.20 -16.66
CA THR A 76 -10.00 -21.59 -15.44
C THR A 76 -9.85 -20.27 -14.73
N ASN A 77 -10.89 -19.90 -13.99
CA ASN A 77 -10.71 -19.05 -12.83
C ASN A 77 -9.42 -19.53 -12.17
N GLY A 78 -8.39 -18.70 -12.22
CA GLY A 78 -7.04 -19.13 -11.88
C GLY A 78 -7.03 -19.71 -10.47
N VAL A 79 -6.33 -20.83 -10.28
CA VAL A 79 -6.18 -21.42 -8.95
C VAL A 79 -5.55 -20.36 -8.04
N TRP A 80 -6.25 -20.05 -6.94
CA TRP A 80 -5.78 -19.11 -5.92
C TRP A 80 -4.78 -19.79 -5.01
N ASP A 81 -3.53 -19.81 -5.45
CA ASP A 81 -2.41 -20.26 -4.63
C ASP A 81 -2.14 -19.25 -3.50
N GLY A 82 -1.58 -19.73 -2.38
CA GLY A 82 -1.18 -18.88 -1.26
C GLY A 82 -0.25 -17.74 -1.69
N GLU A 83 0.62 -17.97 -2.68
CA GLU A 83 1.52 -16.95 -3.22
C GLU A 83 0.77 -15.85 -3.97
N LYS A 84 -0.22 -16.22 -4.79
CA LYS A 84 -1.07 -15.26 -5.51
C LYS A 84 -1.91 -14.42 -4.55
N ARG A 85 -2.45 -15.05 -3.50
CA ARG A 85 -3.18 -14.34 -2.43
C ARG A 85 -2.27 -13.37 -1.68
N ALA A 86 -1.07 -13.80 -1.33
CA ALA A 86 -0.09 -12.95 -0.66
C ALA A 86 0.27 -11.71 -1.51
N LEU A 87 0.55 -11.90 -2.80
CA LEU A 87 0.84 -10.80 -3.73
C LEU A 87 -0.35 -9.85 -3.88
N PHE A 88 -1.55 -10.40 -4.00
CA PHE A 88 -2.77 -9.59 -4.12
C PHE A 88 -3.00 -8.70 -2.89
N ILE A 89 -2.86 -9.26 -1.68
CA ILE A 89 -2.96 -8.50 -0.43
C ILE A 89 -1.86 -7.44 -0.33
N ASP A 90 -0.62 -7.78 -0.70
CA ASP A 90 0.48 -6.82 -0.66
C ASP A 90 0.24 -5.61 -1.57
N GLU A 91 -0.31 -5.84 -2.76
CA GLU A 91 -0.65 -4.79 -3.73
C GLU A 91 -1.79 -3.90 -3.23
N ILE A 92 -2.84 -4.49 -2.63
CA ILE A 92 -3.93 -3.74 -2.01
C ILE A 92 -3.40 -2.83 -0.89
N ILE A 93 -2.50 -3.34 -0.05
CA ILE A 93 -1.92 -2.54 1.04
C ILE A 93 -1.06 -1.41 0.45
N ALA A 94 -0.28 -1.68 -0.60
CA ALA A 94 0.57 -0.67 -1.24
C ALA A 94 -0.25 0.45 -1.88
N LEU A 95 -1.32 0.10 -2.62
CA LEU A 95 -2.25 1.07 -3.22
C LEU A 95 -3.03 1.83 -2.15
N GLY A 96 -3.57 1.10 -1.16
CA GLY A 96 -4.31 1.67 -0.05
C GLY A 96 -3.46 2.69 0.72
N TYR A 97 -2.19 2.39 1.00
CA TYR A 97 -1.28 3.31 1.68
C TYR A 97 -1.05 4.61 0.88
N ARG A 98 -1.00 4.55 -0.46
CA ARG A 98 -0.79 5.74 -1.31
C ARG A 98 -2.00 6.65 -1.37
N HIS A 99 -3.21 6.09 -1.25
CA HIS A 99 -4.46 6.83 -1.43
C HIS A 99 -5.23 7.09 -0.13
N ALA A 100 -4.88 6.42 0.96
CA ALA A 100 -5.55 6.60 2.24
C ALA A 100 -5.17 7.92 2.91
N ASN A 101 -6.18 8.59 3.49
CA ASN A 101 -5.96 9.77 4.31
C ASN A 101 -5.52 9.34 5.73
N LEU A 102 -4.21 9.24 5.93
CA LEU A 102 -3.64 8.68 7.17
C LEU A 102 -3.94 9.54 8.40
N ASP A 103 -4.17 10.85 8.25
CA ASP A 103 -4.47 11.76 9.36
C ASP A 103 -5.89 11.57 9.91
N GLU A 104 -6.86 11.32 9.03
CA GLU A 104 -8.23 10.97 9.42
C GLU A 104 -8.27 9.59 10.08
N LEU A 105 -7.53 8.61 9.52
CA LEU A 105 -7.39 7.28 10.10
C LEU A 105 -6.72 7.32 11.47
N ALA A 106 -5.66 8.12 11.63
CA ALA A 106 -4.98 8.35 12.90
C ALA A 106 -5.95 8.89 13.96
N SER A 107 -6.69 9.94 13.61
CA SER A 107 -7.68 10.57 14.49
C SER A 107 -8.79 9.59 14.88
N LYS A 108 -9.32 8.83 13.91
CA LYS A 108 -10.38 7.84 14.14
C LYS A 108 -9.94 6.69 15.05
N LEU A 109 -8.69 6.26 14.92
CA LEU A 109 -8.13 5.15 15.70
C LEU A 109 -7.49 5.62 17.02
N GLY A 110 -7.41 6.92 17.28
CA GLY A 110 -6.71 7.46 18.45
C GLY A 110 -5.21 7.15 18.45
N MET A 111 -4.60 7.01 17.27
CA MET A 111 -3.18 6.66 17.11
C MET A 111 -2.42 7.79 16.44
N ASN A 112 -1.11 7.84 16.65
CA ASN A 112 -0.28 8.77 15.90
C ASN A 112 -0.09 8.27 14.45
N LYS A 113 -0.14 9.18 13.48
CA LYS A 113 0.13 8.90 12.05
C LYS A 113 1.40 8.07 11.85
N ARG A 114 2.47 8.38 12.60
CA ARG A 114 3.75 7.65 12.50
C ARG A 114 3.61 6.18 12.89
N GLN A 115 2.79 5.86 13.89
CA GLN A 115 2.54 4.48 14.29
C GLN A 115 1.80 3.72 13.18
N LEU A 116 0.84 4.36 12.50
CA LEU A 116 0.16 3.78 11.35
C LEU A 116 1.11 3.53 10.18
N VAL A 117 1.96 4.50 9.85
CA VAL A 117 2.99 4.34 8.80
C VAL A 117 3.88 3.14 9.12
N ASP A 118 4.38 3.02 10.36
CA ASP A 118 5.23 1.90 10.77
C ASP A 118 4.55 0.54 10.63
N GLN A 119 3.22 0.46 10.72
CA GLN A 119 2.47 -0.78 10.47
C GLN A 119 2.40 -1.20 9.00
N LEU A 120 2.65 -0.27 8.07
CA LEU A 120 2.49 -0.45 6.63
C LEU A 120 3.84 -0.56 5.87
N VAL A 121 4.96 -0.24 6.53
CA VAL A 121 6.30 -0.36 5.95
C VAL A 121 6.60 -1.82 5.55
N PRO A 122 7.11 -2.08 4.33
CA PRO A 122 7.47 -3.44 3.91
C PRO A 122 8.65 -4.01 4.72
N ASN A 123 8.77 -5.33 4.75
CA ASN A 123 9.89 -6.07 5.37
C ASN A 123 10.05 -5.91 6.91
N LYS A 124 9.11 -5.27 7.61
CA LYS A 124 9.08 -5.24 9.08
C LYS A 124 8.18 -6.34 9.65
N SER A 125 8.35 -6.68 10.93
CA SER A 125 7.46 -7.59 11.67
C SER A 125 6.18 -6.90 12.14
N ASN A 126 5.44 -6.31 11.20
CA ASN A 126 4.30 -5.43 11.46
C ASN A 126 2.98 -6.01 10.91
N LEU A 127 1.91 -5.22 10.97
CA LEU A 127 0.58 -5.61 10.49
C LEU A 127 0.60 -6.09 9.04
N ARG A 128 1.28 -5.36 8.13
CA ARG A 128 1.39 -5.76 6.71
C ARG A 128 1.98 -7.16 6.56
N LYS A 129 3.10 -7.45 7.22
CA LYS A 129 3.71 -8.80 7.17
C LYS A 129 2.78 -9.87 7.73
N LYS A 130 2.07 -9.60 8.82
CA LYS A 130 1.10 -10.54 9.40
C LYS A 130 -0.04 -10.85 8.42
N MET A 131 -0.59 -9.84 7.75
CA MET A 131 -1.65 -10.02 6.74
C MET A 131 -1.16 -10.82 5.53
N VAL A 132 0.01 -10.48 4.99
CA VAL A 132 0.61 -11.18 3.85
C VAL A 132 0.93 -12.65 4.20
N MET A 133 1.47 -12.91 5.39
CA MET A 133 1.73 -14.27 5.86
C MET A 133 0.44 -15.06 6.06
N ALA A 134 -0.58 -14.47 6.68
CA ALA A 134 -1.88 -15.11 6.84
C ALA A 134 -2.51 -15.45 5.48
N ALA A 135 -2.39 -14.55 4.50
CA ALA A 135 -2.85 -14.78 3.12
C ALA A 135 -2.12 -15.94 2.43
N LYS A 136 -0.85 -16.15 2.77
CA LYS A 136 -0.06 -17.28 2.26
C LYS A 136 -0.44 -18.62 2.89
N SER A 137 -0.91 -18.61 4.14
CA SER A 137 -1.24 -19.83 4.91
C SER A 137 -2.69 -20.29 4.81
N MET A 138 -3.60 -19.42 4.36
CA MET A 138 -4.95 -19.84 3.94
C MET A 138 -4.87 -20.72 2.71
#